data_AF-A0A847RZF1-F1
#
_entry.id   AF-A0A847RZF1-F1
#
_cell.length_a   1.000
_cell.length_b   1.000
_cell.length_c   1.000
_cell.angle_alpha   90.00
_cell.angle_beta   90.00
_cell.angle_gamma   90.00
#
_symmetry.space_group_name_H-M   'P 1'
#
loop_
_entity.id
_entity.type
_entity.pdbx_description
1 polymer ?
#
loop_
_entity_poly.entity_id
_entity_poly.type
_entity_poly.pdbx_seq_one_letter_code
_entity_poly.pdbx_strand_id
1 'polypeptide(L)'
;MDVKAVVALYKAHAEEDGLPARQSGRLPMLVIADMPYYIETRFSVLRPVDPYNLSEIRMSECSRSTYDNESQLFFYDKKSGEGKDDLTGCIAENMLLVKIPESRFLDPYMYSMLTNLPVSRFLENGRMLMYRVAETVPVTQRMIDRVIKKIGPSGESYENLFKAAKREAAALNKNIQSALNPKLKKRQIGLK
;
A
#
# COMPACT_ATOMS: atom_id res chain seq x y z
N MET A 1 -11.81 -12.76 18.15
CA MET A 1 -11.59 -13.30 16.80
C MET A 1 -10.09 -13.45 16.64
N ASP A 2 -9.58 -14.59 16.18
CA ASP A 2 -8.13 -14.75 15.95
C ASP A 2 -7.74 -14.12 14.60
N VAL A 3 -7.17 -12.91 14.65
CA VAL A 3 -6.74 -12.15 13.46
C VAL A 3 -5.75 -12.94 12.60
N LYS A 4 -4.85 -13.72 13.21
CA LYS A 4 -3.85 -14.49 12.46
C LYS A 4 -4.51 -15.61 11.67
N ALA A 5 -5.49 -16.29 12.26
CA ALA A 5 -6.27 -17.32 11.57
C ALA A 5 -7.05 -16.73 10.39
N VAL A 6 -7.65 -15.53 10.55
CA VAL A 6 -8.36 -14.84 9.47
C VAL A 6 -7.39 -14.49 8.33
N VAL A 7 -6.24 -13.89 8.62
CA VAL A 7 -5.24 -13.56 7.60
C VAL A 7 -4.73 -14.80 6.88
N ALA A 8 -4.47 -15.89 7.61
CA ALA A 8 -4.02 -17.16 7.02
C ALA A 8 -5.05 -17.73 6.05
N LEU A 9 -6.34 -17.69 6.40
CA LEU A 9 -7.43 -18.11 5.51
C LEU A 9 -7.44 -17.30 4.20
N TYR A 10 -7.38 -15.97 4.30
CA TYR A 10 -7.35 -15.12 3.11
C TYR A 10 -6.11 -15.35 2.25
N LYS A 11 -4.94 -15.49 2.88
CA LYS A 11 -3.67 -15.74 2.20
C LYS A 11 -3.64 -17.10 1.48
N ALA A 12 -4.30 -18.12 2.03
CA ALA A 12 -4.40 -19.44 1.39
C ALA A 12 -5.13 -19.40 0.04
N HIS A 13 -6.03 -18.44 -0.14
CA HIS A 13 -6.82 -18.24 -1.37
C HIS A 13 -6.41 -16.98 -2.14
N ALA A 14 -5.17 -16.50 -1.97
CA ALA A 14 -4.70 -15.25 -2.58
C ALA A 14 -4.74 -15.27 -4.11
N GLU A 15 -4.58 -16.45 -4.71
CA GLU A 15 -4.53 -16.65 -6.16
C GLU A 15 -5.84 -17.21 -6.74
N GLU A 16 -6.94 -17.20 -5.99
CA GLU A 16 -8.25 -17.60 -6.51
C GLU A 16 -9.02 -16.40 -7.04
N ASP A 17 -9.95 -16.64 -7.97
CA ASP A 17 -10.90 -15.59 -8.35
C ASP A 17 -11.82 -15.31 -7.15
N GLY A 18 -11.71 -14.08 -6.64
CA GLY A 18 -12.43 -13.62 -5.46
C GLY A 18 -13.88 -13.23 -5.74
N LEU A 19 -14.30 -13.13 -7.00
CA LEU A 19 -15.65 -12.67 -7.34
C LEU A 19 -16.76 -13.54 -6.71
N PRO A 20 -16.72 -14.88 -6.76
CA PRO A 20 -17.77 -15.71 -6.14
C PRO A 20 -17.86 -15.50 -4.63
N ALA A 21 -16.72 -15.43 -3.93
CA ALA A 21 -16.68 -15.18 -2.49
C ALA A 21 -17.22 -13.78 -2.15
N ARG A 22 -16.93 -12.79 -3.01
CA ARG A 22 -17.43 -11.44 -2.86
C ARG A 22 -18.94 -11.35 -3.03
N GLN A 23 -19.47 -12.06 -4.03
CA GLN A 23 -20.90 -12.17 -4.31
C GLN A 23 -21.65 -12.85 -3.16
N SER A 24 -21.02 -13.81 -2.47
CA SER A 24 -21.56 -14.44 -1.26
C SER A 24 -21.43 -13.57 0.01
N GLY A 25 -20.94 -12.33 -0.11
CA GLY A 25 -20.87 -11.36 0.98
C GLY A 25 -19.52 -11.24 1.70
N ARG A 26 -18.49 -11.99 1.31
CA ARG A 26 -17.16 -11.85 1.93
C ARG A 26 -16.46 -10.59 1.41
N LEU A 27 -15.95 -9.75 2.31
CA LEU A 27 -15.19 -8.56 1.92
C LEU A 27 -13.76 -8.92 1.53
N PRO A 28 -13.15 -8.28 0.52
CA PRO A 28 -11.74 -8.46 0.24
C PRO A 28 -10.88 -7.85 1.37
N MET A 29 -9.65 -8.33 1.49
CA MET A 29 -8.70 -7.95 2.53
C MET A 29 -7.45 -7.34 1.92
N LEU A 30 -6.98 -6.27 2.53
CA LEU A 30 -5.70 -5.63 2.27
C LEU A 30 -4.85 -5.67 3.55
N VAL A 31 -3.59 -6.07 3.44
CA VAL A 31 -2.63 -6.00 4.55
C VAL A 31 -1.66 -4.84 4.34
N ILE A 32 -1.54 -3.96 5.33
CA ILE A 32 -0.60 -2.83 5.35
C ILE A 32 0.31 -3.02 6.56
N ALA A 33 1.61 -3.25 6.34
CA ALA A 33 2.58 -3.44 7.42
C ALA A 33 2.13 -4.44 8.50
N ASP A 34 1.76 -5.65 8.06
CA ASP A 34 1.22 -6.75 8.88
C ASP A 34 -0.14 -6.49 9.55
N MET A 35 -0.73 -5.31 9.37
CA MET A 35 -2.07 -4.99 9.86
C MET A 35 -3.13 -5.27 8.77
N PRO A 36 -4.11 -6.16 9.03
CA PRO A 36 -5.13 -6.50 8.05
C PRO A 36 -6.36 -5.58 8.15
N TYR A 37 -6.85 -5.17 6.99
CA TYR A 37 -8.06 -4.37 6.82
C TYR A 37 -9.01 -5.04 5.83
N TYR A 38 -10.30 -5.05 6.15
CA TYR A 38 -11.35 -5.29 5.17
C TYR A 38 -11.52 -4.05 4.28
N ILE A 39 -11.68 -4.29 3.00
CA ILE A 39 -11.93 -3.26 2.01
C ILE A 39 -13.44 -3.04 1.92
N GLU A 40 -13.92 -1.87 2.31
CA GLU A 40 -15.33 -1.49 2.26
C GLU A 40 -15.55 -0.34 1.28
N THR A 41 -15.52 -0.67 -0.02
CA THR A 41 -15.66 0.29 -1.11
C THR A 41 -16.98 1.08 -1.07
N ARG A 42 -18.06 0.52 -0.52
CA ARG A 42 -19.33 1.24 -0.33
C ARG A 42 -19.17 2.49 0.54
N PHE A 43 -18.37 2.39 1.59
CA PHE A 43 -18.12 3.49 2.52
C PHE A 43 -16.80 4.19 2.25
N SER A 44 -16.06 3.74 1.23
CA SER A 44 -14.74 4.24 0.87
C SER A 44 -13.76 4.18 2.06
N VAL A 45 -13.77 3.08 2.83
CA VAL A 45 -12.87 2.87 3.97
C VAL A 45 -12.13 1.53 3.91
N LEU A 46 -10.96 1.49 4.53
CA LEU A 46 -10.29 0.28 4.97
C LEU A 46 -10.62 0.09 6.46
N ARG A 47 -11.48 -0.90 6.76
CA ARG A 47 -11.91 -1.18 8.14
C ARG A 47 -10.98 -2.23 8.74
N PRO A 48 -10.33 -1.97 9.88
CA PRO A 48 -9.43 -2.95 10.50
C PRO A 48 -10.18 -4.22 10.86
N VAL A 49 -9.52 -5.37 10.71
CA VAL A 49 -10.08 -6.66 11.16
C VAL A 49 -10.21 -6.69 12.69
N ASP A 50 -9.31 -6.00 13.40
CA ASP A 50 -9.36 -5.77 14.84
C ASP A 50 -9.61 -4.28 15.15
N PRO A 51 -10.86 -3.87 15.35
CA PRO A 51 -11.23 -2.46 15.54
C PRO A 51 -10.91 -1.92 16.94
N TYR A 52 -10.48 -2.76 17.88
CA TYR A 52 -10.14 -2.30 19.24
C TYR A 52 -8.78 -1.59 19.30
N ASN A 53 -7.92 -1.84 18.31
CA ASN A 53 -6.53 -1.40 18.33
C ASN A 53 -6.16 -0.47 17.17
N LEU A 54 -7.04 -0.32 16.17
CA LEU A 54 -6.76 0.39 14.93
C LEU A 54 -7.96 1.22 14.51
N SER A 55 -7.68 2.38 13.94
CA SER A 55 -8.70 3.24 13.32
C SER A 55 -8.96 2.82 11.87
N GLU A 56 -10.14 3.16 11.36
CA GLU A 56 -10.43 3.05 9.93
C GLU A 56 -9.60 4.04 9.12
N ILE A 57 -9.21 3.66 7.90
CA ILE A 57 -8.53 4.55 6.96
C ILE A 57 -9.53 4.94 5.87
N ARG A 58 -9.80 6.24 5.71
CA ARG A 58 -10.70 6.73 4.67
C ARG A 58 -9.95 6.82 3.34
N MET A 59 -10.36 5.99 2.38
CA MET A 59 -9.76 5.98 1.04
C MET A 59 -10.05 7.28 0.25
N SER A 60 -11.05 8.06 0.66
CA SER A 60 -11.36 9.38 0.08
C SER A 60 -10.33 10.45 0.44
N GLU A 61 -9.58 10.26 1.53
CA GLU A 61 -8.52 11.16 2.00
C GLU A 61 -7.16 10.83 1.37
N CYS A 62 -7.06 9.65 0.73
CA CYS A 62 -5.86 9.23 0.02
C CYS A 62 -5.68 10.04 -1.27
N SER A 63 -4.45 10.50 -1.53
CA SER A 63 -4.11 11.21 -2.76
C SER A 63 -4.09 10.26 -3.96
N ARG A 64 -4.76 10.62 -5.05
CA ARG A 64 -4.68 9.86 -6.31
C ARG A 64 -3.28 9.98 -6.92
N SER A 65 -2.76 8.88 -7.44
CA SER A 65 -1.56 8.92 -8.28
C SER A 65 -1.88 9.61 -9.60
N THR A 66 -1.11 10.65 -9.92
CA THR A 66 -1.27 11.43 -11.16
C THR A 66 -0.68 10.76 -12.40
N TYR A 67 0.04 9.63 -12.23
CA TYR A 67 0.75 8.96 -13.33
C TYR A 67 -0.03 7.80 -13.92
N ASP A 68 -0.55 6.90 -13.08
CA ASP A 68 -1.34 5.77 -13.54
C ASP A 68 -2.86 6.00 -13.46
N ASN A 69 -3.34 6.93 -12.60
CA ASN A 69 -4.77 7.09 -12.27
C ASN A 69 -5.44 5.79 -11.81
N GLU A 70 -4.64 4.81 -11.39
CA GLU A 70 -5.08 3.48 -10.98
C GLU A 70 -4.75 3.17 -9.53
N SER A 71 -4.02 4.08 -8.88
CA SER A 71 -3.55 3.91 -7.53
C SER A 71 -3.77 5.14 -6.65
N GLN A 72 -3.85 4.89 -5.35
CA GLN A 72 -3.94 5.87 -4.30
C GLN A 72 -2.69 5.76 -3.41
N LEU A 73 -2.24 6.91 -2.91
CA LEU A 73 -1.07 7.07 -2.07
C LEU A 73 -1.45 7.83 -0.79
N PHE A 74 -0.95 7.36 0.34
CA PHE A 74 -1.13 8.03 1.63
C PHE A 74 0.00 7.65 2.58
N PHE A 75 0.26 8.52 3.56
CA PHE A 75 1.19 8.19 4.64
C PHE A 75 0.48 7.39 5.72
N TYR A 76 1.20 6.47 6.34
CA TYR A 76 0.68 5.54 7.34
C TYR A 76 1.63 5.46 8.52
N ASP A 77 1.10 5.66 9.72
CA ASP A 77 1.85 5.46 10.97
C ASP A 77 1.69 4.00 11.42
N LYS A 78 2.76 3.21 11.37
CA LYS A 78 2.72 1.79 11.75
C LYS A 78 2.50 1.56 13.24
N LYS A 79 2.72 2.58 14.08
CA LYS A 79 2.54 2.48 15.54
C LYS A 79 1.08 2.67 15.93
N SER A 80 0.40 3.66 15.36
CA SER A 80 -1.02 3.90 15.63
C SER A 80 -1.96 3.16 14.67
N GLY A 81 -1.46 2.75 13.49
CA GLY A 81 -2.28 2.10 12.47
C GLY A 81 -3.17 3.05 11.68
N GLU A 82 -2.81 4.34 11.63
CA GLU A 82 -3.61 5.40 11.04
C GLU A 82 -3.03 5.90 9.72
N GLY A 83 -3.92 6.28 8.80
CA GLY A 83 -3.56 7.18 7.70
C GLY A 83 -3.22 8.57 8.23
N LYS A 84 -2.22 9.22 7.65
CA LYS A 84 -1.76 10.57 8.01
C LYS A 84 -1.75 11.48 6.78
N ASP A 85 -2.49 12.58 6.88
CA ASP A 85 -2.51 13.63 5.87
C ASP A 85 -1.57 14.79 6.25
N ASP A 86 -1.39 15.03 7.55
CA ASP A 86 -0.40 15.94 8.11
C ASP A 86 0.75 15.15 8.74
N LEU A 87 1.97 15.48 8.32
CA LEU A 87 3.20 14.85 8.82
C LEU A 87 3.88 15.65 9.94
N THR A 88 3.30 16.77 10.36
CA THR A 88 3.82 17.59 11.44
C THR A 88 3.90 16.78 12.73
N GLY A 89 5.09 16.75 13.35
CA GLY A 89 5.33 15.98 14.58
C GLY A 89 5.42 14.45 14.38
N CYS A 90 5.31 13.95 13.15
CA CYS A 90 5.48 12.52 12.88
C CYS A 90 6.96 12.09 12.99
N ILE A 91 7.17 10.88 13.50
CA ILE A 91 8.50 10.26 13.59
C ILE A 91 8.74 9.42 12.34
N ALA A 92 9.70 9.79 11.50
CA ALA A 92 9.95 9.13 10.21
C ALA A 92 10.07 7.60 10.29
N GLU A 93 10.71 7.09 11.33
CA GLU A 93 10.89 5.64 11.56
C GLU A 93 9.58 4.88 11.73
N ASN A 94 8.51 5.56 12.14
CA ASN A 94 7.16 5.01 12.27
C ASN A 94 6.33 5.13 10.99
N MET A 95 6.80 5.90 10.02
CA MET A 95 6.02 6.27 8.86
C MET A 95 6.33 5.41 7.64
N LEU A 96 5.27 5.00 6.95
CA LEU A 96 5.31 4.39 5.64
C LEU A 96 4.57 5.26 4.64
N LEU A 97 5.03 5.31 3.40
CA LEU A 97 4.21 5.77 2.29
C LEU A 97 3.63 4.52 1.62
N VAL A 98 2.31 4.46 1.56
CA VAL A 98 1.56 3.27 1.15
C VAL A 98 0.93 3.55 -0.21
N LYS A 99 1.08 2.60 -1.13
CA LYS A 99 0.44 2.57 -2.44
C LYS A 99 -0.56 1.43 -2.50
N ILE A 100 -1.81 1.76 -2.80
CA ILE A 100 -2.91 0.80 -2.99
C ILE A 100 -3.58 1.04 -4.34
N PRO A 101 -4.18 0.03 -4.98
CA PRO A 101 -5.06 0.25 -6.12
C PRO A 101 -6.26 1.14 -5.77
N GLU A 102 -6.82 1.83 -6.76
CA GLU A 102 -8.10 2.54 -6.64
C GLU A 102 -9.26 1.58 -6.34
N SER A 103 -10.33 2.13 -5.77
CA SER A 103 -11.52 1.36 -5.32
C SER A 103 -12.08 0.40 -6.37
N ARG A 104 -12.07 0.80 -7.66
CA ARG A 104 -12.55 -0.03 -8.79
C ARG A 104 -11.73 -1.31 -9.00
N PHE A 105 -10.47 -1.33 -8.56
CA PHE A 105 -9.57 -2.50 -8.65
C PHE A 105 -9.52 -3.29 -7.35
N LEU A 106 -9.80 -2.63 -6.22
CA LEU A 106 -9.87 -3.27 -4.91
C LEU A 106 -11.13 -4.13 -4.75
N ASP A 107 -12.31 -3.58 -5.10
CA ASP A 107 -13.61 -4.28 -5.07
C ASP A 107 -14.42 -3.93 -6.34
N PRO A 108 -14.06 -4.51 -7.50
CA PRO A 108 -14.76 -4.25 -8.77
C PRO A 108 -16.24 -4.58 -8.70
N TYR A 109 -16.64 -5.56 -7.88
CA TYR A 109 -18.04 -5.92 -7.70
C TYR A 109 -18.83 -4.84 -6.96
N MET A 110 -18.36 -4.36 -5.81
CA MET A 110 -19.07 -3.26 -5.14
C MET A 110 -19.03 -1.98 -5.97
N TYR A 111 -17.91 -1.70 -6.65
CA TYR A 111 -17.80 -0.53 -7.52
C TYR A 111 -18.81 -0.58 -8.69
N SER A 112 -19.05 -1.77 -9.26
CA SER A 112 -20.05 -1.97 -10.31
C SER A 112 -21.46 -1.68 -9.80
N MET A 113 -21.77 -2.10 -8.57
CA MET A 113 -23.05 -1.81 -7.91
C MET A 113 -23.24 -0.31 -7.64
N LEU A 114 -22.19 0.40 -7.22
CA LEU A 114 -22.24 1.85 -6.96
C LEU A 114 -22.42 2.68 -8.24
N THR A 115 -21.88 2.20 -9.36
CA THR A 115 -21.90 2.92 -10.64
C THR A 115 -23.01 2.46 -11.58
N ASN A 116 -23.76 1.42 -11.22
CA ASN A 116 -24.77 0.77 -12.07
C ASN A 116 -24.22 0.34 -13.45
N LEU A 117 -22.97 -0.15 -13.46
CA LEU A 117 -22.28 -0.66 -14.64
C LEU A 117 -22.04 -2.17 -14.50
N PRO A 118 -21.92 -2.93 -15.59
CA PRO A 118 -21.66 -4.37 -15.50
C PRO A 118 -20.28 -4.65 -14.90
N VAL A 119 -20.19 -5.62 -13.99
CA VAL A 119 -18.94 -5.99 -13.31
C VAL A 119 -17.84 -6.40 -14.29
N SER A 120 -18.19 -7.00 -15.43
CA SER A 120 -17.25 -7.40 -16.48
C SER A 120 -16.35 -6.25 -16.94
N ARG A 121 -16.89 -5.02 -17.01
CA ARG A 121 -16.14 -3.82 -17.39
C ARG A 121 -14.96 -3.52 -16.46
N PHE A 122 -15.04 -3.91 -15.20
CA PHE A 122 -13.98 -3.69 -14.21
C PHE A 122 -13.04 -4.90 -14.06
N LEU A 123 -13.43 -6.05 -14.62
CA LEU A 123 -12.63 -7.27 -14.65
C LEU A 123 -11.82 -7.44 -15.94
N GLU A 124 -12.02 -6.59 -16.95
CA GLU A 124 -11.21 -6.55 -18.17
C GLU A 124 -9.70 -6.41 -17.89
N ASN A 125 -9.34 -5.78 -16.76
CA ASN A 125 -7.95 -5.58 -16.33
C ASN A 125 -7.43 -6.68 -15.39
N GLY A 126 -8.21 -7.74 -15.18
CA GLY A 126 -7.82 -8.89 -14.36
C GLY A 126 -8.92 -9.36 -13.40
N ARG A 127 -8.67 -10.50 -12.77
CA ARG A 127 -9.56 -11.08 -11.77
C ARG A 127 -9.65 -10.24 -10.50
N MET A 128 -10.75 -10.41 -9.77
CA MET A 128 -10.86 -9.90 -8.41
C MET A 128 -10.02 -10.78 -7.47
N LEU A 129 -9.29 -10.18 -6.54
CA LEU A 129 -8.52 -10.91 -5.52
C LEU A 129 -9.11 -10.64 -4.14
N MET A 130 -9.24 -11.69 -3.33
CA MET A 130 -9.70 -11.55 -1.94
C MET A 130 -8.60 -11.09 -0.99
N TYR A 131 -7.33 -11.32 -1.33
CA TYR A 131 -6.21 -10.98 -0.47
C TYR A 131 -5.15 -10.21 -1.25
N ARG A 132 -4.70 -9.09 -0.68
CA ARG A 132 -3.63 -8.28 -1.23
C ARG A 132 -2.73 -7.78 -0.11
N VAL A 133 -1.47 -7.54 -0.44
CA VAL A 133 -0.53 -6.82 0.43
C VAL A 133 -0.28 -5.47 -0.23
N ALA A 134 -0.45 -4.39 0.54
CA ALA A 134 -0.19 -3.05 0.07
C ALA A 134 1.29 -2.87 -0.23
N GLU A 135 1.60 -2.07 -1.24
CA GLU A 135 2.98 -1.74 -1.54
C GLU A 135 3.41 -0.59 -0.62
N THR A 136 4.49 -0.77 0.14
CA THR A 136 4.92 0.20 1.14
C THR A 136 6.39 0.56 0.98
N VAL A 137 6.71 1.83 1.20
CA VAL A 137 8.11 2.30 1.31
C VAL A 137 8.31 3.03 2.64
N PRO A 138 9.42 2.79 3.36
CA PRO A 138 9.76 3.57 4.54
C PRO A 138 9.92 5.04 4.21
N VAL A 139 9.41 5.91 5.08
CA VAL A 139 9.55 7.36 4.94
C VAL A 139 10.83 7.79 5.64
N THR A 140 11.58 8.70 5.02
CA THR A 140 12.76 9.31 5.65
C THR A 140 12.41 10.68 6.22
N GLN A 141 13.18 11.16 7.20
CA GLN A 141 13.00 12.52 7.74
C GLN A 141 13.07 13.57 6.63
N ARG A 142 13.97 13.38 5.66
CA ARG A 142 14.09 14.23 4.48
C ARG A 142 12.79 14.29 3.65
N MET A 143 12.05 13.19 3.55
CA MET A 143 10.75 13.18 2.85
C MET A 143 9.72 13.97 3.63
N ILE A 144 9.64 13.78 4.96
CA ILE A 144 8.77 14.55 5.85
C ILE A 144 9.06 16.05 5.69
N ASP A 145 10.33 16.45 5.80
CA ASP A 145 10.76 17.84 5.69
C ASP A 145 10.37 18.44 4.33
N ARG A 146 10.46 17.65 3.24
CA ARG A 146 10.04 18.08 1.90
C ARG A 146 8.54 18.29 1.80
N VAL A 147 7.74 17.39 2.37
CA VAL A 147 6.27 17.50 2.37
C VAL A 147 5.87 18.75 3.16
N ILE A 148 6.35 18.88 4.40
CA ILE A 148 6.04 20.03 5.27
C ILE A 148 6.46 21.35 4.62
N LYS A 149 7.68 21.42 4.06
CA LYS A 149 8.20 22.64 3.41
C LYS A 149 7.45 22.99 2.12
N LYS A 150 6.81 22.03 1.46
CA LYS A 150 6.09 22.21 0.19
C LYS A 150 4.57 22.35 0.36
N ILE A 151 4.05 22.56 1.57
CA ILE A 151 2.68 23.05 1.80
C ILE A 151 2.59 24.54 1.40
N GLY A 152 2.90 24.81 0.13
CA GLY A 152 2.53 25.97 -0.67
C GLY A 152 1.90 25.43 -1.97
N PRO A 153 1.16 26.24 -2.74
CA PRO A 153 0.12 25.79 -3.69
C PRO A 153 0.58 24.96 -4.91
N SER A 154 1.84 24.54 -5.00
CA SER A 154 2.40 23.72 -6.09
C SER A 154 3.22 22.51 -5.59
N GLY A 155 2.89 22.00 -4.40
CA GLY A 155 3.63 20.97 -3.66
C GLY A 155 4.04 19.71 -4.45
N GLU A 156 5.08 19.04 -3.96
CA GLU A 156 5.61 17.81 -4.57
C GLU A 156 4.61 16.68 -4.44
N SER A 157 4.18 16.13 -5.58
CA SER A 157 3.24 15.00 -5.61
C SER A 157 3.79 13.82 -4.79
N TYR A 158 2.90 13.17 -4.02
CA TYR A 158 3.21 11.96 -3.25
C TYR A 158 3.83 10.87 -4.12
N GLU A 159 3.47 10.85 -5.41
CA GLU A 159 4.04 9.96 -6.42
C GLU A 159 5.55 10.18 -6.62
N ASN A 160 6.02 11.44 -6.63
CA ASN A 160 7.45 11.75 -6.77
C ASN A 160 8.23 11.30 -5.53
N LEU A 161 7.63 11.44 -4.35
CA LEU A 161 8.19 10.95 -3.09
C LEU A 161 8.28 9.42 -3.09
N PHE A 162 7.24 8.72 -3.55
CA PHE A 162 7.23 7.27 -3.65
C PHE A 162 8.32 6.75 -4.61
N LYS A 163 8.44 7.35 -5.80
CA LYS A 163 9.50 7.01 -6.77
C LYS A 163 10.90 7.30 -6.24
N ALA A 164 11.09 8.44 -5.58
CA ALA A 164 12.37 8.79 -4.96
C ALA A 164 12.74 7.79 -3.86
N ALA A 165 11.80 7.46 -2.97
CA ALA A 165 11.98 6.49 -1.90
C ALA A 165 12.35 5.10 -2.45
N LYS A 166 11.67 4.63 -3.50
CA LYS A 166 12.03 3.37 -4.19
C LYS A 166 13.46 3.37 -4.73
N ARG A 167 13.87 4.47 -5.38
CA ARG A 167 15.23 4.59 -5.95
C ARG A 167 16.29 4.61 -4.84
N GLU A 168 16.03 5.34 -3.76
CA GLU A 168 16.92 5.40 -2.59
C GLU A 168 17.03 4.02 -1.92
N ALA A 169 15.91 3.32 -1.70
CA ALA A 169 15.90 1.96 -1.15
C ALA A 169 16.65 0.95 -2.05
N ALA A 170 16.44 1.01 -3.36
CA ALA A 170 17.15 0.16 -4.32
C ALA A 170 18.67 0.43 -4.33
N ALA A 171 19.08 1.70 -4.26
CA ALA A 171 20.49 2.09 -4.18
C ALA A 171 21.15 1.61 -2.88
N LEU A 172 20.45 1.74 -1.74
CA LEU A 172 20.93 1.25 -0.45
C LEU A 172 21.12 -0.27 -0.46
N ASN A 173 20.14 -1.02 -0.98
CA ASN A 173 20.25 -2.47 -1.12
C ASN A 173 21.41 -2.89 -2.01
N LYS A 174 21.64 -2.19 -3.15
CA LYS A 174 22.79 -2.45 -4.03
C LYS A 174 24.12 -2.19 -3.31
N ASN A 175 24.19 -1.12 -2.51
CA ASN A 175 25.39 -0.79 -1.75
C ASN A 175 25.67 -1.82 -0.65
N ILE A 176 24.64 -2.25 0.09
CA ILE A 176 24.74 -3.32 1.11
C ILE A 176 25.22 -4.62 0.46
N GLN A 177 24.60 -5.04 -0.65
CA GLN A 177 25.02 -6.23 -1.38
C GLN A 177 26.46 -6.13 -1.88
N SER A 178 26.91 -4.95 -2.33
CA SER A 178 28.29 -4.74 -2.76
C SER A 178 29.29 -4.74 -1.59
N ALA A 179 28.87 -4.27 -0.41
CA ALA A 179 29.66 -4.26 0.82
C ALA A 179 29.72 -5.63 1.52
N LEU A 180 28.71 -6.49 1.30
CA LEU A 180 28.67 -7.88 1.77
C LEU A 180 29.43 -8.84 0.83
N ASN A 181 29.77 -8.43 -0.39
CA ASN A 181 30.53 -9.21 -1.37
C ASN A 181 32.00 -8.76 -1.64
N PRO A 182 32.80 -8.35 -0.64
CA PRO A 182 34.17 -7.90 -0.90
C PRO A 182 35.13 -9.05 -1.26
N LYS A 183 34.73 -10.32 -1.03
CA LYS A 183 35.57 -11.51 -1.30
C LYS A 183 35.64 -11.94 -2.77
N LEU A 184 34.79 -11.40 -3.66
CA LEU A 184 34.87 -11.72 -5.10
C LEU A 184 35.79 -10.77 -5.89
N LYS A 185 35.99 -9.52 -5.44
CA LYS A 185 36.89 -8.58 -6.13
C LYS A 185 38.38 -8.88 -5.92
N LYS A 186 38.77 -9.55 -4.84
CA LYS A 186 40.19 -9.91 -4.61
C LYS A 186 40.68 -11.12 -5.43
N ARG A 187 39.79 -11.88 -6.08
CA ARG A 187 40.19 -13.00 -6.97
C ARG A 187 40.44 -12.61 -8.43
N GLN A 188 40.10 -11.39 -8.86
CA GLN A 188 40.38 -10.91 -10.22
C GLN A 188 41.68 -10.08 -10.36
N ILE A 189 42.37 -9.78 -9.25
CA ILE A 189 43.62 -8.98 -9.27
C ILE A 189 44.86 -9.88 -9.01
N GLY A 190 44.65 -11.20 -8.83
CA GLY A 190 45.70 -12.16 -8.47
C GLY A 190 45.94 -13.26 -9.50
N LEU A 191 45.75 -12.97 -10.80
CA LEU A 191 46.26 -13.79 -11.90
C LEU A 191 47.12 -12.88 -12.79
N LYS A 192 48.35 -12.66 -12.35
CA LYS A 192 49.49 -12.34 -13.22
C LYS A 192 50.45 -13.51 -13.14
#